data_AF-A0A3D2IRL2-F1
#
_entry.id   AF-A0A3D2IRL2-F1
#
_cell.length_a   1.000
_cell.length_b   1.000
_cell.length_c   1.000
_cell.angle_alpha   90.00
_cell.angle_beta   90.00
_cell.angle_gamma   90.00
#
_symmetry.space_group_name_H-M   'P 1'
#
loop_
_entity.id
_entity.type
_entity.pdbx_description
1 polymer ?
#
loop_
_entity_poly.entity_id
_entity_poly.type
_entity_poly.pdbx_seq_one_letter_code
_entity_poly.pdbx_strand_id
1 'polypeptide(L)'
;MMDQQRFLECRAQLMSRLEMSRDMSDSEILDLIDDLIAQSDPSRRMRFADRYQLKTELFNSVRRLDILSELLDDDTVTEIMVNGMGSIYIERAGRLMKWEKSFSSREKLQDIIQAIVAYSNRVANES
;
A
#
# COMPACT_ATOMS: atom_id res chain seq x y z
N MET A 1 -1.87 -22.54 9.19
CA MET A 1 -2.43 -21.28 9.73
C MET A 1 -1.28 -20.31 9.79
N MET A 2 -1.41 -19.17 9.10
CA MET A 2 -0.40 -18.12 9.17
C MET A 2 -0.21 -17.67 10.61
N ASP A 3 1.05 -17.45 10.98
CA ASP A 3 1.41 -16.91 12.28
C ASP A 3 1.06 -15.41 12.29
N GLN A 4 -0.17 -15.10 12.71
CA GLN A 4 -0.71 -13.74 12.69
C GLN A 4 0.16 -12.76 13.50
N GLN A 5 0.81 -13.25 14.56
CA GLN A 5 1.74 -12.48 15.37
C GLN A 5 2.94 -12.02 14.53
N ARG A 6 3.51 -12.93 13.75
CA ARG A 6 4.65 -12.66 12.87
C ARG A 6 4.32 -11.67 11.76
N PHE A 7 3.14 -11.78 11.17
CA PHE A 7 2.69 -10.81 10.17
C PHE A 7 2.66 -9.39 10.78
N LEU A 8 2.07 -9.23 11.97
CA LEU A 8 1.97 -7.93 12.64
C LEU A 8 3.35 -7.36 12.99
N GLU A 9 4.27 -8.20 13.46
CA GLU A 9 5.65 -7.81 13.77
C GLU A 9 6.43 -7.37 12.52
N CYS A 10 6.42 -8.17 11.46
CA CYS A 10 7.06 -7.83 10.19
C CYS A 10 6.44 -6.56 9.59
N ARG A 11 5.11 -6.41 9.68
CA ARG A 11 4.42 -5.21 9.19
C ARG A 11 4.85 -3.97 9.95
N ALA A 12 4.90 -4.00 11.28
CA ALA A 12 5.32 -2.85 12.07
C ALA A 12 6.75 -2.41 11.75
N GLN A 13 7.68 -3.35 11.60
CA GLN A 13 9.06 -3.06 11.20
C GLN A 13 9.16 -2.52 9.77
N LEU A 14 8.37 -3.08 8.85
CA LEU A 14 8.29 -2.62 7.46
C LEU A 14 7.82 -1.16 7.39
N MET A 15 6.75 -0.81 8.10
CA MET A 15 6.23 0.57 8.12
C MET A 15 7.21 1.55 8.73
N SER A 16 7.84 1.20 9.86
CA SER A 16 8.85 2.05 10.48
C SER A 16 10.01 2.36 9.54
N ARG A 17 10.45 1.39 8.72
CA ARG A 17 11.52 1.62 7.74
C ARG A 17 11.06 2.45 6.53
N LEU A 18 9.82 2.27 6.08
CA LEU A 18 9.24 3.07 4.99
C LEU A 18 9.03 4.53 5.41
N GLU A 19 8.68 4.80 6.66
CA GLU A 19 8.57 6.17 7.18
C GLU A 19 9.92 6.90 7.17
N MET A 20 11.03 6.19 7.38
CA MET A 20 12.38 6.75 7.37
C MET A 20 12.91 7.02 5.95
N SER A 21 12.40 6.29 4.95
CA SER A 21 12.84 6.38 3.55
C SER A 21 11.69 6.86 2.68
N ARG A 22 11.66 8.17 2.40
CA ARG A 22 10.73 8.74 1.41
C ARG A 22 11.17 8.26 0.03
N ASP A 23 10.26 7.64 -0.71
CA ASP A 23 10.43 7.10 -2.07
C ASP A 23 11.28 5.81 -2.20
N MET A 24 10.75 4.70 -1.69
CA MET A 24 11.22 3.36 -2.05
C MET A 24 10.45 2.82 -3.26
N SER A 25 11.19 2.27 -4.24
CA SER A 25 10.63 1.51 -5.36
C SER A 25 10.08 0.15 -4.91
N ASP A 26 9.24 -0.46 -5.73
CA ASP A 26 8.66 -1.78 -5.42
C ASP A 26 9.71 -2.86 -5.25
N SER A 27 10.79 -2.83 -6.03
CA SER A 27 11.92 -3.76 -5.85
C SER A 27 12.58 -3.59 -4.48
N GLU A 28 12.81 -2.35 -4.05
CA GLU A 28 13.42 -2.08 -2.74
C GLU A 28 12.49 -2.50 -1.59
N ILE A 29 11.18 -2.31 -1.74
CA ILE A 29 10.18 -2.78 -0.78
C ILE A 29 10.19 -4.32 -0.72
N LEU A 30 10.26 -4.99 -1.86
CA LEU A 30 10.29 -6.46 -1.93
C LEU A 30 11.55 -7.04 -1.29
N ASP A 31 12.71 -6.44 -1.54
CA ASP A 31 13.98 -6.83 -0.92
C ASP A 31 13.93 -6.62 0.59
N LEU A 32 13.39 -5.48 1.03
CA LEU A 32 13.19 -5.18 2.44
C LEU A 32 12.28 -6.20 3.13
N ILE A 33 11.19 -6.61 2.48
CA ILE A 33 10.30 -7.65 2.99
C ILE A 33 11.04 -8.98 3.10
N ASP A 34 11.85 -9.35 2.11
CA ASP A 34 12.61 -10.60 2.14
C ASP A 34 13.60 -10.64 3.31
N ASP A 35 14.26 -9.53 3.59
CA ASP A 35 15.16 -9.35 4.73
C ASP A 35 14.42 -9.47 6.07
N LEU A 36 13.25 -8.82 6.18
CA LEU A 36 12.41 -8.88 7.39
C LEU A 36 11.91 -10.31 7.65
N ILE A 37 11.47 -11.02 6.61
CA ILE A 37 11.02 -12.41 6.76
C ILE A 37 12.20 -13.29 7.17
N ALA A 38 13.38 -13.11 6.57
CA ALA A 38 14.59 -13.85 6.95
C ALA A 38 15.02 -13.59 8.40
N GLN A 39 14.89 -12.35 8.90
CA GLN A 39 15.15 -12.00 10.30
C GLN A 39 14.12 -12.61 11.25
N SER A 40 12.85 -12.69 10.84
CA SER A 40 11.79 -13.28 11.66
C SER A 40 11.94 -14.79 11.82
N ASP A 41 12.45 -15.51 10.81
CA ASP A 41 12.67 -16.96 10.83
C ASP A 41 14.15 -17.33 10.58
N PRO A 42 15.05 -17.08 11.55
CA PRO A 42 16.47 -17.41 11.41
C PRO A 42 16.70 -18.92 11.21
N SER A 43 15.81 -19.75 11.74
CA SER A 43 15.88 -21.21 11.64
C SER A 43 15.40 -21.74 10.29
N ARG A 44 14.87 -20.90 9.38
CA ARG A 44 14.33 -21.28 8.06
C ARG A 44 13.34 -22.44 8.13
N ARG A 45 12.46 -22.42 9.14
CA ARG A 45 11.45 -23.47 9.36
C ARG A 45 10.17 -23.23 8.56
N MET A 46 9.99 -22.03 8.03
CA MET A 46 8.83 -21.67 7.22
C MET A 46 8.84 -22.40 5.87
N ARG A 47 7.69 -22.91 5.45
CA ARG A 47 7.54 -23.52 4.12
C ARG A 47 7.61 -22.44 3.06
N PHE A 48 8.03 -22.81 1.86
CA PHE A 48 8.07 -21.89 0.71
C PHE A 48 6.71 -21.22 0.46
N ALA A 49 5.61 -21.98 0.52
CA ALA A 49 4.26 -21.44 0.33
C ALA A 49 3.88 -20.40 1.39
N ASP A 50 4.16 -20.67 2.67
CA ASP A 50 3.86 -19.74 3.77
C ASP A 50 4.71 -18.47 3.65
N ARG A 51 5.99 -18.61 3.25
CA ARG A 51 6.89 -17.48 3.00
C ARG A 51 6.40 -16.61 1.86
N TYR A 52 6.01 -17.23 0.76
CA TYR A 52 5.47 -16.54 -0.41
C TYR A 52 4.20 -15.77 -0.04
N GLN A 53 3.27 -16.43 0.65
CA GLN A 53 2.02 -15.78 1.08
C GLN A 53 2.31 -14.62 2.05
N LEU A 54 3.22 -14.78 3.01
CA LEU A 54 3.60 -13.71 3.93
C LEU A 54 4.21 -12.51 3.20
N LYS A 55 5.09 -12.77 2.23
CA LYS A 55 5.67 -11.73 1.37
C LYS A 55 4.58 -10.97 0.61
N THR A 56 3.65 -11.68 -0.02
CA THR A 56 2.52 -11.08 -0.75
C THR A 56 1.65 -10.23 0.17
N GLU A 57 1.29 -10.73 1.35
CA GLU A 57 0.44 -9.99 2.29
C GLU A 57 1.14 -8.74 2.86
N LEU A 58 2.45 -8.82 3.15
CA LEU A 58 3.25 -7.68 3.60
C LEU A 58 3.34 -6.62 2.50
N PHE A 59 3.64 -7.02 1.26
CA PHE A 59 3.70 -6.11 0.11
C PHE A 59 2.34 -5.41 -0.11
N ASN A 60 1.26 -6.17 -0.10
CA ASN A 60 -0.09 -5.61 -0.21
C ASN A 60 -0.45 -4.70 0.97
N SER A 61 0.11 -4.91 2.17
CA SER A 61 -0.10 -4.02 3.31
C SER A 61 0.56 -2.65 3.12
N VAL A 62 1.72 -2.60 2.47
CA VAL A 62 2.40 -1.35 2.11
C VAL A 62 1.61 -0.59 1.06
N ARG A 63 1.11 -1.28 0.04
CA ARG A 63 0.26 -0.70 -1.00
C ARG A 63 -1.06 -0.17 -0.49
N ARG A 64 -1.58 -0.70 0.63
CA ARG A 64 -2.80 -0.18 1.27
C ARG A 64 -2.56 1.11 2.08
N LEU A 65 -1.31 1.40 2.46
CA LEU A 65 -0.92 2.64 3.16
C LEU A 65 -0.50 3.75 2.20
N ASP A 66 -1.03 3.67 0.99
CA ASP A 66 -0.63 4.54 -0.10
C ASP A 66 -0.98 6.00 0.15
N ILE A 67 -0.43 6.85 -0.70
CA ILE A 67 -0.60 8.29 -0.82
C ILE A 67 -2.02 8.76 -0.46
N LEU A 68 -3.07 8.05 -0.91
CA LEU A 68 -4.46 8.44 -0.65
C LEU A 68 -4.92 8.26 0.80
N SER A 69 -4.21 7.50 1.64
CA SER A 69 -4.60 7.25 3.03
C SER A 69 -4.77 8.56 3.80
N GLU A 70 -3.91 9.55 3.58
CA GLU A 70 -4.04 10.87 4.21
C GLU A 70 -5.28 11.65 3.75
N LEU A 71 -5.76 11.36 2.53
CA LEU A 71 -6.98 11.95 2.00
C LEU A 71 -8.22 11.21 2.48
N LEU A 72 -8.10 9.89 2.73
CA LEU A 72 -9.16 9.05 3.28
C LEU A 72 -9.38 9.29 4.77
N ASP A 73 -8.33 9.64 5.51
CA ASP A 73 -8.38 9.97 6.93
C ASP A 73 -8.80 11.45 7.18
N ASP A 74 -8.91 12.27 6.14
CA ASP A 74 -9.30 13.68 6.24
C ASP A 74 -10.82 13.85 6.00
N ASP A 75 -11.57 13.98 7.09
CA ASP A 75 -13.04 14.20 7.07
C ASP A 75 -13.48 15.46 6.31
N THR A 76 -12.58 16.38 5.97
CA THR A 76 -12.91 17.57 5.16
C THR A 76 -12.92 17.28 3.67
N VAL A 77 -12.31 16.17 3.24
CA VAL A 77 -12.29 15.71 1.85
C VAL A 77 -13.59 14.95 1.58
N THR A 78 -14.41 15.49 0.68
CA THR A 78 -15.69 14.88 0.30
C THR A 78 -15.59 13.99 -0.92
N GLU A 79 -14.62 14.27 -1.80
CA GLU A 79 -14.40 13.50 -3.03
C GLU A 79 -12.93 13.48 -3.42
N ILE A 80 -12.46 12.34 -3.95
CA ILE A 80 -11.11 12.15 -4.48
C ILE A 80 -11.24 11.70 -5.94
N MET A 81 -10.64 12.46 -6.84
CA MET A 81 -10.62 12.19 -8.28
C MET A 81 -9.19 11.89 -8.73
N VAL A 82 -9.01 10.74 -9.38
CA VAL A 82 -7.70 10.30 -9.86
C VAL A 82 -7.75 10.07 -11.37
N ASN A 83 -7.18 11.00 -12.13
CA ASN A 83 -7.13 10.95 -13.60
C ASN A 83 -5.79 10.42 -14.13
N GLY A 84 -4.82 10.19 -13.24
CA GLY A 84 -3.49 9.70 -13.58
C GLY A 84 -2.51 9.93 -12.44
N MET A 85 -1.28 9.43 -12.60
CA MET A 85 -0.28 9.40 -11.52
C MET A 85 0.00 10.76 -10.86
N GLY A 86 0.01 11.85 -11.65
CA GLY A 86 0.20 13.23 -11.15
C GLY A 86 -1.04 14.13 -11.28
N SER A 87 -2.19 13.51 -11.55
CA SER A 87 -3.44 14.21 -11.85
C SER A 87 -4.50 13.81 -10.84
N ILE A 88 -4.28 14.22 -9.60
CA ILE A 88 -5.13 13.92 -8.45
C ILE A 88 -5.79 15.22 -8.00
N TYR A 89 -7.10 15.17 -7.80
CA TYR A 89 -7.90 16.30 -7.35
C TYR A 89 -8.73 15.87 -6.15
N ILE A 90 -8.92 16.80 -5.22
CA ILE A 90 -9.72 16.59 -4.02
C ILE A 90 -10.77 17.69 -3.94
N GLU A 91 -11.96 17.33 -3.48
CA GLU A 91 -13.00 18.29 -3.15
C GLU A 91 -13.03 18.52 -1.64
N ARG A 92 -13.01 19.79 -1.22
CA ARG A 92 -13.26 20.19 0.16
C ARG A 92 -14.28 21.31 0.20
N ALA A 93 -15.34 21.13 0.98
CA ALA A 93 -16.40 22.14 1.16
C ALA A 93 -16.91 22.73 -0.18
N GLY A 94 -17.14 21.88 -1.19
CA GLY A 94 -17.62 22.32 -2.50
C GLY A 94 -16.55 22.88 -3.45
N ARG A 95 -15.26 22.86 -3.06
CA ARG A 95 -14.16 23.41 -3.85
C ARG A 95 -13.21 22.31 -4.30
N LEU A 96 -13.08 22.18 -5.61
CA LEU A 96 -12.10 21.33 -6.24
C LEU A 96 -10.70 21.96 -6.16
N MET A 97 -9.72 21.20 -5.69
CA MET A 97 -8.32 21.59 -5.65
C MET A 97 -7.42 20.47 -6.15
N LYS A 98 -6.35 20.84 -6.85
CA LYS A 98 -5.32 19.88 -7.24
C LYS A 98 -4.52 19.49 -6.01
N TRP A 99 -4.29 18.19 -5.83
CA TRP A 99 -3.39 17.72 -4.81
C TRP A 99 -1.98 17.58 -5.40
N GLU A 100 -1.00 18.11 -4.68
CA GLU A 100 0.37 18.28 -5.19
C GLU A 100 1.20 16.99 -5.16
N LYS A 101 0.69 15.93 -4.53
CA LYS A 101 1.36 14.63 -4.50
C LYS A 101 0.98 13.80 -5.72
N SER A 102 1.89 12.92 -6.11
CA SER A 102 1.71 12.00 -7.24
C SER A 102 2.04 10.58 -6.84
N PHE A 103 1.36 9.62 -7.46
CA PHE A 103 1.73 8.21 -7.40
C PHE A 103 3.15 8.00 -7.88
N SER A 104 3.92 7.17 -7.16
CA SER A 104 5.30 6.84 -7.52
C SER A 104 5.41 5.94 -8.75
N SER A 105 4.34 5.19 -9.09
CA SER A 105 4.28 4.39 -10.31
C SER A 105 2.84 4.15 -10.79
N ARG A 106 2.71 3.63 -12.02
CA ARG A 106 1.41 3.28 -12.62
C ARG A 106 0.82 2.04 -11.96
N GLU A 107 1.66 1.05 -11.64
CA GLU A 107 1.25 -0.16 -10.92
C GLU A 107 0.60 0.21 -9.59
N LYS A 108 1.18 1.18 -8.88
CA LYS A 108 0.66 1.66 -7.60
C LYS A 108 -0.74 2.29 -7.71
N LEU A 109 -0.96 3.08 -8.75
CA LEU A 109 -2.29 3.60 -9.08
C LEU A 109 -3.30 2.48 -9.34
N GLN A 110 -2.93 1.48 -10.14
CA GLN A 110 -3.80 0.34 -10.46
C GLN A 110 -4.12 -0.50 -9.22
N ASP A 111 -3.13 -0.75 -8.36
CA ASP A 111 -3.29 -1.50 -7.11
C ASP A 111 -4.29 -0.79 -6.18
N ILE A 112 -4.22 0.54 -6.03
CA ILE A 112 -5.22 1.31 -5.28
C ILE A 112 -6.61 1.15 -5.89
N ILE A 113 -6.74 1.37 -7.20
CA ILE A 113 -8.05 1.30 -7.87
C ILE A 113 -8.68 -0.07 -7.59
N GLN A 114 -7.90 -1.14 -7.70
CA GLN A 114 -8.35 -2.50 -7.42
C GLN A 114 -8.71 -2.72 -5.94
N ALA A 115 -7.98 -2.12 -5.01
CA ALA A 115 -8.28 -2.18 -3.58
C ALA A 115 -9.58 -1.44 -3.22
N ILE A 116 -9.80 -0.24 -3.78
CA ILE A 116 -11.05 0.52 -3.60
C ILE A 116 -12.24 -0.25 -4.17
N VAL A 117 -12.10 -0.81 -5.37
CA VAL A 117 -13.08 -1.68 -6.02
C VAL A 117 -13.45 -2.88 -5.17
N ALA A 118 -12.43 -3.56 -4.62
CA ALA A 118 -12.60 -4.72 -3.75
C ALA A 118 -13.29 -4.34 -2.44
N TYR A 119 -12.97 -3.19 -1.85
CA TYR A 119 -13.58 -2.69 -0.62
C TYR A 119 -15.02 -2.21 -0.83
N SER A 120 -15.30 -1.58 -1.96
CA SER A 120 -16.61 -1.02 -2.29
C SER A 120 -17.58 -2.05 -2.89
N ASN A 121 -17.13 -3.28 -3.16
CA ASN A 121 -17.90 -4.34 -3.84
C ASN A 121 -18.47 -3.89 -5.21
N ARG A 122 -17.80 -2.92 -5.86
CA ARG A 122 -18.24 -2.26 -7.09
C ARG A 122 -17.20 -2.46 -8.18
N VAL A 123 -17.60 -3.06 -9.31
CA VAL A 123 -16.75 -3.29 -10.49
C VAL A 123 -16.35 -1.94 -11.10
N ALA A 124 -15.05 -1.59 -11.08
CA ALA A 124 -14.54 -0.46 -11.87
C ALA A 124 -14.36 -0.89 -13.33
N ASN A 125 -14.76 -0.02 -14.24
CA ASN A 125 -14.53 -0.16 -15.67
C ASN A 125 -13.68 1.03 -16.12
N GLU A 126 -12.57 0.78 -16.81
CA GLU A 126 -11.86 1.83 -17.55
C GLU A 126 -12.63 2.10 -18.86
N SER A 127 -12.78 3.36 -19.23
CA SER A 127 -13.29 3.80 -20.54
C SER A 127 -12.21 4.61 -21.25
#